data_AF-A0A4Q6FGE2-F1
#
_entry.id   AF-A0A4Q6FGE2-F1
#
_cell.length_a   1.000
_cell.length_b   1.000
_cell.length_c   1.000
_cell.angle_alpha   90.00
_cell.angle_beta   90.00
_cell.angle_gamma   90.00
#
_symmetry.space_group_name_H-M   'P 1'
#
loop_
_entity.id
_entity.type
_entity.pdbx_description
1 polymer ?
#
loop_
_entity_poly.entity_id
_entity_poly.type
_entity_poly.pdbx_seq_one_letter_code
_entity_poly.pdbx_strand_id
1 'polypeptide(L)'
;MTKAPLPKTLLYSLIAAVIALILSAPLSGVLLNGYDFTLTLSTPLKIAGAVLVLRLVFGLLPESWTRSSQVHEIAPRPPRFKSWQFALAALVVFFALASLAVFASKYWLAVLILALIYILLGLGLNVVVGFAGLLDLGFVGFYAVGAYGYALGHQYLGLGFWSALPLSALLAGLFGMVLGFPVLRMHGDYLAIVTLGFGEIIRLVMNNWMAFTGGPNGVDAPAPTFFGWEFKARATQGGVPFHEVFGFEYSSGLLDAFIYLVLLTVVSFTLYGVTRLRGMPIGRAWEALREDEIACRSLG
;
A
#
# COMPACT_ATOMS: atom_id res chain seq x y z
N MET A 1 19.19 -3.50 -31.05
CA MET A 1 20.11 -2.34 -30.99
C MET A 1 21.42 -2.87 -30.46
N THR A 2 22.51 -2.70 -31.20
CA THR A 2 23.85 -3.16 -30.81
C THR A 2 24.25 -2.52 -29.48
N LYS A 3 24.90 -3.28 -28.59
CA LYS A 3 25.37 -2.83 -27.26
C LYS A 3 25.93 -1.41 -27.35
N ALA A 4 25.49 -0.52 -26.47
CA ALA A 4 26.16 0.77 -26.34
C ALA A 4 27.65 0.51 -26.05
N PRO A 5 28.59 1.16 -26.75
CA PRO A 5 30.01 0.99 -26.49
C PRO A 5 30.30 1.26 -25.00
N LEU A 6 31.18 0.47 -24.39
CA LEU A 6 31.64 0.59 -22.98
C LEU A 6 31.69 2.04 -22.44
N PRO A 7 32.25 3.04 -23.16
CA PRO A 7 32.24 4.44 -22.71
C PRO A 7 30.85 5.04 -22.48
N LYS A 8 29.85 4.70 -23.29
CA LYS A 8 28.47 5.19 -23.13
C LYS A 8 27.79 4.56 -21.90
N THR A 9 28.02 3.27 -21.64
CA THR A 9 27.48 2.59 -20.45
C THR A 9 28.05 3.17 -19.16
N LEU A 10 29.35 3.50 -19.15
CA LEU A 10 30.00 4.20 -18.04
C LEU A 10 29.42 5.60 -17.83
N LEU A 11 29.29 6.39 -18.90
CA LEU A 11 28.71 7.74 -18.84
C LEU A 11 27.29 7.70 -18.26
N TYR A 12 26.43 6.80 -18.74
CA TYR A 12 25.08 6.65 -18.21
C TYR A 12 25.08 6.19 -16.76
N SER A 13 25.94 5.25 -16.38
CA SER A 13 26.07 4.79 -14.99
C SER A 13 26.44 5.93 -14.05
N LEU A 14 27.37 6.80 -14.49
CA LEU A 14 27.80 7.97 -13.74
C LEU A 14 26.70 9.04 -13.65
N ILE A 15 25.99 9.31 -14.74
CA ILE A 15 24.83 10.23 -14.73
C ILE A 15 23.75 9.74 -13.75
N ALA A 16 23.43 8.43 -13.73
CA ALA A 16 22.49 7.89 -12.75
C ALA A 16 22.99 8.06 -11.32
N ALA A 17 24.27 7.81 -11.07
CA ALA A 17 24.86 7.97 -9.74
C ALA A 17 24.76 9.42 -9.26
N VAL A 18 25.01 10.39 -10.15
CA VAL A 18 24.88 11.82 -9.85
C VAL A 18 23.42 12.19 -9.57
N ILE A 19 22.48 11.74 -10.40
CA ILE A 19 21.05 11.97 -10.17
C ILE A 19 20.62 11.34 -8.82
N ALA A 20 21.05 10.12 -8.54
CA ALA A 20 20.77 9.45 -7.27
C ALA A 20 21.38 10.20 -6.08
N LEU A 21 22.59 10.77 -6.21
CA LEU A 21 23.20 11.62 -5.19
C LEU A 21 22.38 12.89 -4.97
N ILE A 22 21.99 13.59 -6.03
CA ILE A 22 21.21 14.84 -5.95
C ILE A 22 19.87 14.59 -5.26
N LEU A 23 19.19 13.48 -5.59
CA LEU A 23 17.91 13.12 -4.99
C LEU A 23 18.06 12.62 -3.55
N SER A 24 19.10 11.84 -3.25
CA SER A 24 19.27 11.23 -1.92
C SER A 24 19.94 12.14 -0.90
N ALA A 25 20.75 13.11 -1.32
CA ALA A 25 21.43 14.07 -0.44
C ALA A 25 20.48 14.86 0.47
N PRO A 26 19.39 15.48 -0.02
CA PRO A 26 18.47 16.20 0.86
C PRO A 26 17.65 15.25 1.76
N LEU A 27 17.37 14.02 1.29
CA LEU A 27 16.54 13.05 2.02
C LEU A 27 17.30 12.31 3.12
N SER A 28 18.57 11.96 2.88
CA SER A 28 19.37 11.07 3.74
C SER A 28 20.64 11.72 4.27
N GLY A 29 21.03 12.87 3.71
CA GLY A 29 22.22 13.60 4.10
C GLY A 29 21.98 14.63 5.20
N VAL A 30 20.73 15.04 5.44
CA VAL A 30 20.38 15.99 6.49
C VAL A 30 19.77 15.23 7.67
N LEU A 31 20.55 15.02 8.73
CA LEU A 31 20.04 14.45 9.97
C LEU A 31 19.70 15.58 10.94
N LEU A 32 18.43 15.65 11.33
CA LEU A 32 17.94 16.61 12.31
C LEU A 32 18.25 16.11 13.72
N ASN A 33 18.99 16.90 14.49
CA ASN A 33 19.24 16.69 15.92
C ASN A 33 18.60 17.85 16.70
N GLY A 34 17.29 17.75 16.94
CA GLY A 34 16.54 18.83 17.58
C GLY A 34 16.41 20.05 16.67
N TYR A 35 17.01 21.18 17.07
CA TYR A 35 17.05 22.42 16.29
C TYR A 35 18.29 22.55 15.39
N ASP A 36 19.26 21.64 15.53
CA ASP A 36 20.47 21.62 14.72
C ASP A 36 20.38 20.56 13.61
N PHE A 37 21.11 20.79 12.51
CA PHE A 37 21.24 19.83 11.43
C PHE A 37 22.70 19.35 11.30
N THR A 38 22.87 18.04 11.15
CA THR A 38 24.17 17.44 10.84
C THR A 38 24.17 16.92 9.41
N LEU A 39 25.10 17.42 8.60
CA LEU A 39 25.25 16.99 7.22
C LEU A 39 26.11 15.73 7.17
N THR A 40 25.45 14.60 6.96
CA THR A 40 26.10 13.29 6.85
C THR A 40 26.08 12.81 5.40
N LEU A 41 27.15 13.10 4.65
CA LEU A 41 27.26 12.69 3.23
C LEU A 41 27.52 11.19 3.03
N SER A 42 27.77 10.42 4.09
CA SER A 42 28.16 9.01 3.98
C SER A 42 27.01 8.12 3.45
N THR A 43 25.77 8.35 3.89
CA THR A 43 24.58 7.62 3.45
C THR A 43 24.23 7.90 1.98
N PRO A 44 24.11 9.16 1.51
CA PRO A 44 23.83 9.44 0.10
C PRO A 44 24.95 8.98 -0.82
N LEU A 45 26.23 9.04 -0.41
CA LEU A 45 27.32 8.48 -1.20
C LEU A 45 27.20 6.96 -1.37
N LYS A 46 26.82 6.23 -0.32
CA LYS A 46 26.61 4.77 -0.39
C LYS A 46 25.48 4.43 -1.36
N ILE A 47 24.40 5.19 -1.35
CA ILE A 47 23.26 5.02 -2.28
C ILE A 47 23.71 5.30 -3.72
N ALA A 48 24.39 6.43 -3.96
CA ALA A 48 24.89 6.77 -5.29
C ALA A 48 25.89 5.74 -5.83
N GLY A 49 26.79 5.26 -4.98
CA GLY A 49 27.73 4.18 -5.30
C GLY A 49 27.03 2.86 -5.62
N ALA A 50 26.01 2.48 -4.84
CA ALA A 50 25.21 1.29 -5.10
C ALA A 50 24.47 1.39 -6.45
N VAL A 51 23.88 2.55 -6.76
CA VAL A 51 23.21 2.80 -8.05
C VAL A 51 24.20 2.73 -9.21
N LEU A 52 25.41 3.28 -9.05
CA LEU A 52 26.46 3.20 -10.05
C LEU A 52 26.82 1.74 -10.35
N VAL A 53 27.11 0.96 -9.30
CA VAL A 53 27.46 -0.46 -9.42
C VAL A 53 26.31 -1.25 -10.04
N LEU A 54 25.10 -1.07 -9.54
CA LEU A 54 23.93 -1.80 -10.02
C LEU A 54 23.68 -1.50 -11.50
N ARG A 55 23.68 -0.22 -11.91
CA ARG A 55 23.48 0.18 -13.30
C ARG A 55 24.61 -0.30 -14.22
N LEU A 56 25.84 -0.29 -13.73
CA LEU A 56 27.00 -0.81 -14.45
C LEU A 56 26.91 -2.32 -14.64
N VAL A 57 26.53 -3.07 -13.59
CA VAL A 57 26.27 -4.51 -13.66
C VAL A 57 25.15 -4.79 -14.67
N PHE A 58 24.01 -4.10 -14.59
CA PHE A 58 22.92 -4.26 -15.56
C PHE A 58 23.30 -3.87 -16.99
N GLY A 59 24.17 -2.89 -17.18
CA GLY A 59 24.68 -2.48 -18.48
C GLY A 59 25.71 -3.45 -19.08
N LEU A 60 26.36 -4.28 -18.25
CA LEU A 60 27.31 -5.32 -18.68
C LEU A 60 26.66 -6.70 -18.81
N LEU A 61 25.52 -6.93 -18.15
CA LEU A 61 24.77 -8.17 -18.26
C LEU A 61 24.40 -8.47 -19.73
N PRO A 62 24.43 -9.75 -20.15
CA PRO A 62 24.06 -10.13 -21.51
C PRO A 62 22.63 -9.68 -21.83
N GLU A 63 22.39 -9.18 -23.05
CA GLU A 63 21.05 -8.80 -23.54
C GLU A 63 20.02 -9.93 -23.44
N SER A 64 20.44 -11.19 -23.27
CA SER A 64 19.53 -12.31 -23.02
C SER A 64 18.81 -12.24 -21.67
N TRP A 65 19.37 -11.57 -20.67
CA TRP A 65 18.75 -11.36 -19.35
C TRP A 65 17.96 -10.04 -19.28
N THR A 66 18.32 -9.04 -20.08
CA THR A 66 17.69 -7.71 -20.11
C THR A 66 16.76 -7.48 -21.30
N ARG A 67 16.62 -8.44 -22.22
CA ARG A 67 15.48 -8.51 -23.14
C ARG A 67 14.20 -8.71 -22.32
N SER A 68 13.64 -7.60 -21.85
CA SER A 68 12.21 -7.38 -22.06
C SER A 68 12.00 -7.68 -23.53
N SER A 69 11.38 -8.83 -23.81
CA SER A 69 10.90 -9.22 -25.13
C SER A 69 10.46 -7.95 -25.86
N GLN A 70 11.13 -7.63 -26.97
CA GLN A 70 10.53 -6.72 -27.93
C GLN A 70 9.10 -7.19 -28.11
N VAL A 71 8.15 -6.30 -27.89
CA VAL A 71 6.74 -6.55 -28.14
C VAL A 71 6.59 -6.69 -29.66
N HIS A 72 7.01 -7.84 -30.21
CA HIS A 72 6.20 -8.43 -31.25
C HIS A 72 4.83 -8.64 -30.60
N GLU A 73 3.77 -8.29 -31.31
CA GLU A 73 2.43 -8.80 -31.02
C GLU A 73 2.45 -10.33 -31.15
N ILE A 74 3.06 -10.99 -30.18
CA ILE A 74 2.95 -12.41 -29.98
C ILE A 74 1.56 -12.55 -29.39
N ALA A 75 0.62 -13.12 -30.16
CA ALA A 75 -0.67 -13.56 -29.66
C ALA A 75 -0.47 -14.15 -28.24
N PRO A 76 -1.25 -13.74 -27.23
CA PRO A 76 -0.97 -14.02 -25.82
C PRO A 76 -0.80 -15.52 -25.63
N ARG A 77 0.45 -15.98 -25.56
CA ARG A 77 0.75 -17.37 -25.26
C ARG A 77 0.37 -17.57 -23.79
N PRO A 78 -0.49 -18.55 -23.46
CA PRO A 78 -0.85 -18.79 -22.08
C PRO A 78 0.42 -19.03 -21.25
N PRO A 79 0.50 -18.52 -20.01
CA PRO A 79 1.68 -18.66 -19.18
C PRO A 79 2.09 -20.13 -19.09
N ARG A 80 3.34 -20.43 -19.47
CA ARG A 80 3.88 -21.79 -19.56
C ARG A 80 4.15 -22.43 -18.18
N PHE A 81 4.00 -21.65 -17.11
CA PHE A 81 4.18 -22.08 -15.73
C PHE A 81 2.87 -22.65 -15.18
N LYS A 82 2.95 -23.78 -14.48
CA LYS A 82 1.81 -24.36 -13.77
C LYS A 82 1.39 -23.41 -12.65
N SER A 83 0.08 -23.28 -12.39
CA SER A 83 -0.48 -22.40 -11.34
C SER A 83 0.19 -22.53 -9.98
N TRP A 84 0.62 -23.75 -9.61
CA TRP A 84 1.34 -24.02 -8.37
C TRP A 84 2.71 -23.32 -8.27
N GLN A 85 3.41 -23.11 -9.38
CA GLN A 85 4.73 -22.45 -9.39
C GLN A 85 4.62 -20.96 -9.06
N PHE A 86 3.54 -20.29 -9.52
CA PHE A 86 3.25 -18.92 -9.13
C PHE A 86 2.83 -18.81 -7.68
N ALA A 87 1.99 -19.74 -7.19
CA ALA A 87 1.61 -19.78 -5.79
C ALA A 87 2.83 -19.96 -4.87
N LEU A 88 3.76 -20.85 -5.27
CA LEU A 88 4.98 -21.11 -4.52
C LEU A 88 5.92 -19.89 -4.54
N ALA A 89 6.08 -19.21 -5.68
CA ALA A 89 6.85 -17.98 -5.76
C ALA A 89 6.25 -16.87 -4.88
N ALA A 90 4.93 -16.68 -4.91
CA ALA A 90 4.23 -15.72 -4.07
C ALA A 90 4.41 -16.02 -2.57
N LEU A 91 4.35 -17.30 -2.19
CA LEU A 91 4.57 -17.75 -0.83
C LEU A 91 6.01 -17.50 -0.37
N VAL A 92 7.01 -17.79 -1.22
CA VAL A 92 8.42 -17.49 -0.93
C VAL A 92 8.62 -15.99 -0.73
N VAL A 93 8.04 -15.14 -1.59
CA VAL A 93 8.11 -13.68 -1.45
C VAL A 93 7.43 -13.22 -0.16
N PHE A 94 6.27 -13.79 0.18
CA PHE A 94 5.56 -13.47 1.43
C PHE A 94 6.42 -13.77 2.66
N PHE A 95 7.01 -14.98 2.74
CA PHE A 95 7.87 -15.35 3.87
C PHE A 95 9.17 -14.53 3.90
N ALA A 96 9.74 -14.19 2.75
CA ALA A 96 10.90 -13.30 2.68
C ALA A 96 10.56 -11.90 3.24
N LEU A 97 9.41 -11.34 2.88
CA LEU A 97 8.95 -10.07 3.43
C LEU A 97 8.58 -10.17 4.91
N ALA A 98 7.92 -11.24 5.33
CA ALA A 98 7.59 -11.47 6.74
C ALA A 98 8.84 -11.54 7.63
N SER A 99 9.96 -12.04 7.11
CA SER A 99 11.23 -12.07 7.85
C SER A 99 11.74 -10.67 8.23
N LEU A 100 11.41 -9.64 7.45
CA LEU A 100 11.76 -8.25 7.77
C LEU A 100 11.14 -7.79 9.08
N ALA A 101 10.03 -8.38 9.52
CA ALA A 101 9.40 -8.07 10.81
C ALA A 101 10.35 -8.33 12.00
N VAL A 102 11.26 -9.30 11.85
CA VAL A 102 12.19 -9.72 12.91
C VAL A 102 13.52 -8.99 12.79
N PHE A 103 13.99 -8.72 11.58
CA PHE A 103 15.33 -8.17 11.34
C PHE A 103 15.38 -6.65 11.17
N ALA A 104 14.26 -6.00 10.83
CA ALA A 104 14.23 -4.57 10.58
C ALA A 104 14.16 -3.77 11.88
N SER A 105 14.82 -2.61 11.90
CA SER A 105 14.71 -1.68 13.01
C SER A 105 13.32 -1.03 13.07
N LYS A 106 12.94 -0.51 14.24
CA LYS A 106 11.67 0.20 14.46
C LYS A 106 11.37 1.28 13.40
N TYR A 107 12.40 2.06 13.04
CA TYR A 107 12.27 3.09 12.01
C TYR A 107 11.87 2.50 10.66
N TRP A 108 12.57 1.45 10.21
CA TRP A 108 12.27 0.80 8.94
C TRP A 108 10.90 0.12 8.95
N LEU A 109 10.50 -0.48 10.08
CA LEU A 109 9.15 -1.04 10.23
C LEU A 109 8.08 0.03 10.09
N ALA A 110 8.23 1.20 10.70
CA ALA A 110 7.29 2.31 10.55
C ALA A 110 7.17 2.78 9.09
N VAL A 111 8.30 2.91 8.38
CA VAL A 111 8.32 3.25 6.95
C VAL A 111 7.64 2.17 6.10
N LEU A 112 7.89 0.89 6.39
CA LEU A 112 7.27 -0.23 5.68
C LEU A 112 5.76 -0.33 5.96
N ILE A 113 5.31 -0.10 7.18
CA ILE A 113 3.89 0.00 7.54
C ILE A 113 3.21 1.08 6.72
N LEU A 114 3.80 2.27 6.65
CA LEU A 114 3.27 3.38 5.86
C LEU A 114 3.21 3.00 4.36
N ALA A 115 4.25 2.35 3.84
CA ALA A 115 4.28 1.86 2.47
C ALA A 115 3.16 0.83 2.22
N LEU A 116 2.92 -0.12 3.13
CA LEU A 116 1.85 -1.11 3.00
C LEU A 116 0.45 -0.46 3.03
N ILE A 117 0.24 0.57 3.84
CA ILE A 117 -1.01 1.36 3.85
C ILE A 117 -1.22 2.01 2.47
N TYR A 118 -0.20 2.67 1.92
CA TYR A 118 -0.30 3.27 0.58
C TYR A 118 -0.46 2.24 -0.53
N ILE A 119 0.12 1.05 -0.41
CA ILE A 119 -0.13 -0.06 -1.33
C ILE A 119 -1.59 -0.50 -1.27
N LEU A 120 -2.18 -0.64 -0.07
CA LEU A 120 -3.60 -0.94 0.09
C LEU A 120 -4.50 0.12 -0.55
N LEU A 121 -4.19 1.40 -0.30
CA LEU A 121 -4.91 2.52 -0.91
C LEU A 121 -4.79 2.50 -2.44
N GLY A 122 -3.59 2.28 -2.97
CA GLY A 122 -3.33 2.16 -4.40
C GLY A 122 -4.04 0.97 -5.03
N LEU A 123 -4.10 -0.16 -4.34
CA LEU A 123 -4.86 -1.34 -4.79
C LEU A 123 -6.36 -1.06 -4.82
N GLY A 124 -6.91 -0.40 -3.80
CA GLY A 124 -8.31 0.03 -3.76
C GLY A 124 -8.65 0.95 -4.94
N LEU A 125 -7.83 1.97 -5.18
CA LEU A 125 -7.99 2.89 -6.31
C LEU A 125 -7.86 2.16 -7.65
N ASN A 126 -6.91 1.23 -7.78
CA ASN A 126 -6.70 0.44 -9.00
C ASN A 126 -7.90 -0.47 -9.33
N VAL A 127 -8.66 -0.92 -8.34
CA VAL A 127 -9.89 -1.69 -8.62
C VAL A 127 -10.91 -0.81 -9.36
N VAL A 128 -11.08 0.44 -8.96
CA VAL A 128 -12.07 1.36 -9.56
C VAL A 128 -11.54 1.93 -10.88
N VAL A 129 -10.40 2.59 -10.84
CA VAL A 129 -9.83 3.28 -12.02
C VAL A 129 -9.24 2.27 -13.01
N GLY A 130 -8.56 1.24 -12.51
CA GLY A 130 -7.87 0.27 -13.34
C GLY A 130 -8.80 -0.74 -14.01
N PHE A 131 -9.83 -1.25 -13.33
CA PHE A 131 -10.75 -2.20 -13.96
C PHE A 131 -11.95 -1.53 -14.61
N ALA A 132 -12.67 -0.66 -13.89
CA ALA A 132 -13.88 -0.05 -14.42
C ALA A 132 -13.62 1.17 -15.32
N GLY A 133 -12.40 1.74 -15.29
CA GLY A 133 -12.06 2.92 -16.10
C GLY A 133 -12.71 4.23 -15.61
N LEU A 134 -13.32 4.21 -14.43
CA LEU A 134 -14.02 5.34 -13.85
C LEU A 134 -13.05 6.25 -13.11
N LEU A 135 -13.12 7.56 -13.34
CA LEU A 135 -12.31 8.51 -12.57
C LEU A 135 -12.88 8.67 -11.16
N ASP A 136 -12.14 8.21 -10.15
CA ASP A 136 -12.49 8.38 -8.74
C ASP A 136 -11.45 9.28 -8.04
N LEU A 137 -11.85 10.52 -7.79
CA LEU A 137 -11.06 11.50 -7.03
C LEU A 137 -11.48 11.57 -5.55
N GLY A 138 -12.56 10.87 -5.19
CA GLY A 138 -13.17 10.85 -3.87
C GLY A 138 -12.73 9.69 -2.98
N PHE A 139 -11.88 8.80 -3.50
CA PHE A 139 -11.43 7.58 -2.83
C PHE A 139 -10.99 7.78 -1.37
N VAL A 140 -10.32 8.90 -1.08
CA VAL A 140 -9.85 9.25 0.27
C VAL A 140 -11.01 9.37 1.28
N GLY A 141 -12.20 9.74 0.83
CA GLY A 141 -13.40 9.77 1.67
C GLY A 141 -13.77 8.39 2.23
N PHE A 142 -13.68 7.33 1.42
CA PHE A 142 -13.95 5.96 1.89
C PHE A 142 -12.90 5.48 2.89
N TYR A 143 -11.64 5.81 2.65
CA TYR A 143 -10.55 5.57 3.61
C TYR A 143 -10.84 6.25 4.95
N ALA A 144 -11.28 7.51 4.92
CA ALA A 144 -11.57 8.28 6.11
C ALA A 144 -12.80 7.73 6.87
N VAL A 145 -13.87 7.36 6.17
CA VAL A 145 -15.05 6.72 6.78
C VAL A 145 -14.69 5.41 7.49
N GLY A 146 -13.83 4.59 6.89
CA GLY A 146 -13.33 3.37 7.53
C GLY A 146 -12.47 3.65 8.77
N ALA A 147 -11.53 4.59 8.67
CA ALA A 147 -10.63 4.95 9.78
C ALA A 147 -11.40 5.54 10.98
N TYR A 148 -12.33 6.47 10.72
CA TYR A 148 -13.17 7.03 11.76
C TYR A 148 -14.21 6.03 12.27
N GLY A 149 -14.74 5.14 11.43
CA GLY A 149 -15.59 4.04 11.87
C GLY A 149 -14.89 3.13 12.88
N TYR A 150 -13.59 2.87 12.66
CA TYR A 150 -12.76 2.11 13.58
C TYR A 150 -12.52 2.84 14.91
N ALA A 151 -12.16 4.13 14.87
CA ALA A 151 -11.90 4.93 16.08
C ALA A 151 -13.17 5.25 16.88
N LEU A 152 -14.23 5.72 16.22
CA LEU A 152 -15.50 6.07 16.85
C LEU A 152 -16.23 4.83 17.37
N GLY A 153 -16.12 3.69 16.68
CA GLY A 153 -16.65 2.42 17.17
C GLY A 153 -16.01 1.99 18.49
N HIS A 154 -14.73 2.30 18.68
CA HIS A 154 -14.10 2.09 19.98
C HIS A 154 -14.58 3.08 21.03
N GLN A 155 -14.59 4.37 20.72
CA GLN A 155 -14.93 5.42 21.67
C GLN A 155 -16.38 5.33 22.18
N TYR A 156 -17.34 5.13 21.27
CA TYR A 156 -18.77 5.18 21.61
C TYR A 156 -19.39 3.81 21.87
N LEU A 157 -18.90 2.76 21.20
CA LEU A 157 -19.48 1.41 21.32
C LEU A 157 -18.59 0.46 22.14
N GLY A 158 -17.41 0.91 22.59
CA GLY A 158 -16.48 0.09 23.38
C GLY A 158 -15.93 -1.11 22.60
N LEU A 159 -15.94 -1.07 21.26
CA LEU A 159 -15.49 -2.18 20.43
C LEU A 159 -13.98 -2.40 20.63
N GLY A 160 -13.59 -3.66 20.78
CA GLY A 160 -12.19 -4.08 20.80
C GLY A 160 -11.57 -4.10 19.40
N PHE A 161 -10.25 -4.29 19.33
CA PHE A 161 -9.47 -4.34 18.08
C PHE A 161 -10.09 -5.27 17.02
N TRP A 162 -10.37 -6.51 17.40
CA TRP A 162 -10.85 -7.55 16.47
C TRP A 162 -12.29 -7.37 16.01
N SER A 163 -13.14 -6.76 16.83
CA SER A 163 -14.52 -6.45 16.42
C SER A 163 -14.60 -5.18 15.60
N ALA A 164 -13.81 -4.15 15.96
CA ALA A 164 -13.81 -2.86 15.28
C ALA A 164 -13.27 -2.97 13.84
N LEU A 165 -12.27 -3.83 13.60
CA LEU A 165 -11.63 -4.00 12.28
C LEU A 165 -12.59 -4.47 11.16
N PRO A 166 -13.33 -5.59 11.30
CA PRO A 166 -14.30 -6.00 10.27
C PRO A 166 -15.53 -5.09 10.23
N LEU A 167 -15.98 -4.57 11.37
CA LEU A 167 -17.14 -3.66 11.42
C LEU A 167 -16.86 -2.34 10.69
N SER A 168 -15.66 -1.79 10.82
CA SER A 168 -15.27 -0.57 10.10
C SER A 168 -15.16 -0.81 8.59
N ALA A 169 -14.63 -1.97 8.16
CA ALA A 169 -14.61 -2.36 6.76
C ALA A 169 -16.02 -2.53 6.18
N LEU A 170 -16.93 -3.16 6.93
CA LEU A 170 -18.34 -3.28 6.55
C LEU A 170 -19.03 -1.91 6.49
N LEU A 171 -18.78 -1.04 7.47
CA LEU A 171 -19.33 0.32 7.49
C LEU A 171 -18.86 1.13 6.29
N ALA A 172 -17.56 1.07 5.95
CA ALA A 172 -17.01 1.72 4.76
C ALA A 172 -17.64 1.17 3.48
N GLY A 173 -17.83 -0.16 3.38
CA GLY A 173 -18.51 -0.80 2.25
C GLY A 173 -19.99 -0.40 2.13
N LEU A 174 -20.71 -0.30 3.25
CA LEU A 174 -22.10 0.15 3.29
C LEU A 174 -22.21 1.62 2.86
N PHE A 175 -21.33 2.49 3.37
CA PHE A 175 -21.26 3.87 2.92
C PHE A 175 -20.95 3.95 1.42
N GLY A 176 -20.00 3.14 0.93
CA GLY A 176 -19.69 2.99 -0.48
C GLY A 176 -20.90 2.57 -1.31
N MET A 177 -21.72 1.63 -0.83
CA MET A 177 -22.93 1.19 -1.54
C MET A 177 -24.00 2.28 -1.60
N VAL A 178 -24.24 2.96 -0.48
CA VAL A 178 -25.22 4.06 -0.40
C VAL A 178 -24.84 5.20 -1.33
N LEU A 179 -23.55 5.55 -1.36
CA LEU A 179 -23.03 6.63 -2.20
C LEU A 179 -22.84 6.20 -3.66
N GLY A 180 -22.56 4.92 -3.90
CA GLY A 180 -22.46 4.36 -5.24
C GLY A 180 -23.78 4.47 -5.99
N PHE A 181 -24.93 4.33 -5.30
CA PHE A 181 -26.24 4.31 -5.96
C PHE A 181 -26.58 5.61 -6.73
N PRO A 182 -26.45 6.83 -6.17
CA PRO A 182 -26.56 8.07 -6.93
C PRO A 182 -25.53 8.17 -8.07
N VAL A 183 -24.33 7.63 -7.82
CA VAL A 183 -23.17 7.79 -8.68
C VAL A 183 -23.25 6.96 -9.97
N LEU A 184 -23.91 5.80 -9.93
CA LEU A 184 -24.15 4.93 -11.09
C LEU A 184 -24.88 5.61 -12.26
N ARG A 185 -25.53 6.76 -12.03
CA ARG A 185 -26.25 7.52 -13.06
C ARG A 185 -25.36 8.53 -13.78
N MET A 186 -24.11 8.70 -13.36
CA MET A 186 -23.18 9.69 -13.91
C MET A 186 -22.03 9.03 -14.63
N HIS A 187 -21.64 9.61 -15.76
CA HIS A 187 -20.57 9.09 -16.62
C HIS A 187 -19.51 10.18 -16.85
N GLY A 188 -18.28 9.73 -17.12
CA GLY A 188 -17.16 10.59 -17.51
C GLY A 188 -16.85 11.68 -16.48
N ASP A 189 -16.79 12.93 -16.94
CA ASP A 189 -16.37 14.07 -16.11
C ASP A 189 -17.34 14.40 -14.98
N TYR A 190 -18.63 14.08 -15.13
CA TYR A 190 -19.60 14.30 -14.06
C TYR A 190 -19.33 13.39 -12.86
N LEU A 191 -18.90 12.16 -13.12
CA LEU A 191 -18.51 11.20 -12.09
C LEU A 191 -17.28 11.70 -11.30
N ALA A 192 -16.29 12.24 -12.03
CA ALA A 192 -15.10 12.85 -11.44
C ALA A 192 -15.42 14.00 -10.47
N ILE A 193 -16.29 14.92 -10.90
CA ILE A 193 -16.65 16.10 -10.12
C ILE A 193 -17.37 15.70 -8.83
N VAL A 194 -18.31 14.75 -8.90
CA VAL A 194 -19.07 14.32 -7.72
C VAL A 194 -18.20 13.53 -6.74
N THR A 195 -17.31 12.67 -7.22
CA THR A 195 -16.39 11.95 -6.32
C THR A 195 -15.45 12.93 -5.60
N LEU A 196 -14.91 13.92 -6.30
CA LEU A 196 -14.13 15.00 -5.67
C LEU A 196 -14.94 15.76 -4.62
N GLY A 197 -16.17 16.17 -4.97
CA GLY A 197 -17.06 16.86 -4.04
C GLY A 197 -17.37 16.03 -2.80
N PHE A 198 -17.61 14.73 -2.96
CA PHE A 198 -17.80 13.81 -1.84
C PHE A 198 -16.56 13.73 -0.94
N GLY A 199 -15.37 13.53 -1.51
CA GLY A 199 -14.13 13.48 -0.74
C GLY A 199 -13.88 14.77 0.04
N GLU A 200 -14.20 15.92 -0.56
CA GLU A 200 -14.13 17.23 0.07
C GLU A 200 -15.13 17.39 1.23
N ILE A 201 -16.38 16.98 1.03
CA ILE A 201 -17.42 17.03 2.07
C ILE A 201 -17.00 16.19 3.27
N ILE A 202 -16.51 14.96 3.06
CA ILE A 202 -16.05 14.10 4.16
C ILE A 202 -14.89 14.76 4.92
N ARG A 203 -13.92 15.33 4.21
CA ARG A 203 -12.80 16.04 4.84
C ARG A 203 -13.28 17.22 5.68
N LEU A 204 -14.21 18.03 5.15
CA LEU A 204 -14.77 19.18 5.87
C LEU A 204 -15.55 18.73 7.11
N VAL A 205 -16.39 17.71 6.98
CA VAL A 205 -17.16 17.15 8.09
C VAL A 205 -16.21 16.65 9.20
N MET A 206 -15.18 15.90 8.84
CA MET A 206 -14.23 15.35 9.82
C MET A 206 -13.41 16.42 10.53
N ASN A 207 -13.01 17.48 9.82
CA ASN A 207 -12.21 18.55 10.42
C ASN A 207 -13.06 19.56 11.23
N ASN A 208 -14.32 19.79 10.86
CA ASN A 208 -15.14 20.82 11.53
C ASN A 208 -16.04 20.25 12.63
N TRP A 209 -16.40 18.96 12.59
CA TRP A 209 -17.33 18.37 13.55
C TRP A 209 -16.66 17.95 14.86
N MET A 210 -16.12 18.92 15.59
CA MET A 210 -15.39 18.74 16.85
C MET A 210 -16.11 17.83 17.86
N ALA A 211 -17.43 17.98 18.01
CA ALA A 211 -18.22 17.24 19.01
C ALA A 211 -18.28 15.74 18.74
N PHE A 212 -18.17 15.30 17.49
CA PHE A 212 -18.31 13.88 17.12
C PHE A 212 -16.99 13.27 16.67
N THR A 213 -16.24 13.96 15.81
CA THR A 213 -14.98 13.45 15.21
C THR A 213 -13.73 13.93 15.92
N GLY A 214 -13.83 14.82 16.92
CA GLY A 214 -12.67 15.47 17.53
C GLY A 214 -11.98 16.50 16.62
N GLY A 215 -12.52 16.74 15.41
CA GLY A 215 -11.98 17.70 14.46
C GLY A 215 -10.52 17.39 14.07
N PRO A 216 -9.62 18.40 14.02
CA PRO A 216 -8.23 18.19 13.65
C PRO A 216 -7.42 17.36 14.65
N ASN A 217 -7.90 17.23 15.89
CA ASN A 217 -7.23 16.45 16.93
C ASN A 217 -7.43 14.93 16.73
N GLY A 218 -8.47 14.53 15.98
CA GLY A 218 -8.84 13.15 15.78
C GLY A 218 -9.41 12.47 17.02
N VAL A 219 -9.53 11.14 16.95
CA VAL A 219 -10.08 10.27 17.98
C VAL A 219 -9.13 9.10 18.23
N ASP A 220 -9.01 8.70 19.50
CA ASP A 220 -8.21 7.53 19.87
C ASP A 220 -8.79 6.24 19.29
N ALA A 221 -7.92 5.43 18.69
CA ALA A 221 -8.25 4.15 18.11
C ALA A 221 -7.86 3.00 19.05
N PRO A 222 -8.57 1.85 19.03
CA PRO A 222 -8.25 0.74 19.90
C PRO A 222 -6.87 0.19 19.55
N ALA A 223 -6.04 -0.01 20.58
CA ALA A 223 -4.71 -0.57 20.43
C ALA A 223 -4.78 -2.01 19.89
N PRO A 224 -3.86 -2.42 19.01
CA PRO A 224 -3.77 -3.80 18.54
C PRO A 224 -3.49 -4.75 19.70
N THR A 225 -4.25 -5.84 19.74
CA THR A 225 -4.10 -6.92 20.72
C THR A 225 -4.11 -8.26 19.99
N PHE A 226 -3.37 -9.24 20.47
CA PHE A 226 -3.44 -10.60 19.95
C PHE A 226 -4.41 -11.40 20.80
N PHE A 227 -5.67 -11.50 20.37
CA PHE A 227 -6.73 -12.21 21.10
C PHE A 227 -6.81 -11.90 22.61
N GLY A 228 -6.64 -10.63 22.98
CA GLY A 228 -6.67 -10.17 24.38
C GLY A 228 -5.29 -10.01 25.04
N TRP A 229 -4.20 -10.44 24.40
CA TRP A 229 -2.84 -10.15 24.85
C TRP A 229 -2.39 -8.76 24.39
N GLU A 230 -1.98 -7.94 25.36
CA GLU A 230 -1.53 -6.57 25.11
C GLU A 230 -0.04 -6.55 24.74
N PHE A 231 0.31 -5.74 23.73
CA PHE A 231 1.70 -5.49 23.34
C PHE A 231 2.32 -4.32 24.14
N LYS A 232 2.02 -4.26 25.43
CA LYS A 232 2.56 -3.28 26.38
C LYS A 232 3.56 -3.94 27.32
N ALA A 233 4.50 -3.16 27.85
CA ALA A 233 5.47 -3.64 28.85
C ALA A 233 4.76 -4.12 30.13
N ARG A 234 3.67 -3.46 30.53
CA ARG A 234 2.82 -3.82 31.67
C ARG A 234 1.35 -3.73 31.25
N ALA A 235 0.56 -4.74 31.61
CA ALA A 235 -0.86 -4.79 31.27
C ALA A 235 -1.64 -3.67 31.97
N THR A 236 -2.59 -3.06 31.26
CA THR A 236 -3.37 -1.94 31.80
C THR A 236 -4.63 -2.41 32.55
N GLN A 237 -5.23 -3.55 32.18
CA GLN A 237 -6.50 -4.03 32.74
C GLN A 237 -6.55 -5.57 32.94
N GLY A 238 -5.66 -6.12 33.77
CA GLY A 238 -5.72 -7.54 34.17
C GLY A 238 -5.45 -8.57 33.06
N GLY A 239 -5.09 -8.11 31.85
CA GLY A 239 -4.62 -8.96 30.77
C GLY A 239 -3.19 -9.44 30.99
N VAL A 240 -2.77 -10.45 30.22
CA VAL A 240 -1.36 -10.90 30.22
C VAL A 240 -0.64 -10.22 29.05
N PRO A 241 0.50 -9.55 29.29
CA PRO A 241 1.33 -9.02 28.21
C PRO A 241 1.78 -10.14 27.28
N PHE A 242 1.79 -9.86 25.97
CA PHE A 242 2.19 -10.85 24.96
C PHE A 242 3.58 -11.44 25.24
N HIS A 243 4.52 -10.61 25.70
CA HIS A 243 5.89 -11.04 25.99
C HIS A 243 5.98 -12.03 27.16
N GLU A 244 5.12 -11.88 28.17
CA GLU A 244 5.06 -12.79 29.34
C GLU A 244 4.45 -14.14 28.99
N VAL A 245 3.46 -14.19 28.10
CA VAL A 245 2.82 -15.45 27.65
C VAL A 245 3.81 -16.33 26.89
N PHE A 246 4.65 -15.73 26.05
CA PHE A 246 5.61 -16.45 25.22
C PHE A 246 7.02 -16.55 25.83
N GLY A 247 7.26 -15.92 26.98
CA GLY A 247 8.52 -15.98 27.70
C GLY A 247 9.70 -15.27 26.99
N PHE A 248 9.42 -14.26 26.18
CA PHE A 248 10.45 -13.48 25.48
C PHE A 248 10.64 -12.09 26.13
N GLU A 249 11.83 -11.50 25.99
CA GLU A 249 12.07 -10.13 26.47
C GLU A 249 11.21 -9.11 25.70
N TYR A 250 10.60 -8.18 26.43
CA TYR A 250 9.82 -7.10 25.82
C TYR A 250 10.71 -6.21 24.95
N SER A 251 10.37 -6.11 23.66
CA SER A 251 10.98 -5.15 22.74
C SER A 251 9.94 -4.14 22.27
N SER A 252 10.33 -2.86 22.23
CA SER A 252 9.43 -1.77 21.80
C SER A 252 9.03 -1.85 20.32
N GLY A 253 9.72 -2.67 19.52
CA GLY A 253 9.41 -2.90 18.10
C GLY A 253 8.42 -4.03 17.86
N LEU A 254 8.02 -4.78 18.90
CA LEU A 254 7.16 -5.95 18.75
C LEU A 254 5.75 -5.56 18.26
N LEU A 255 5.19 -4.46 18.77
CA LEU A 255 3.93 -3.91 18.29
C LEU A 255 4.01 -3.50 16.81
N ASP A 256 5.09 -2.84 16.40
CA ASP A 256 5.30 -2.43 15.02
C ASP A 256 5.47 -3.65 14.09
N ALA A 257 6.22 -4.66 14.52
CA ALA A 257 6.36 -5.92 13.80
C ALA A 257 5.02 -6.65 13.64
N PHE A 258 4.18 -6.66 14.69
CA PHE A 258 2.84 -7.24 14.63
C PHE A 258 1.94 -6.51 13.63
N ILE A 259 1.87 -5.17 13.69
CA ILE A 259 1.09 -4.37 12.74
C ILE A 259 1.59 -4.60 11.31
N TYR A 260 2.91 -4.64 11.10
CA TYR A 260 3.50 -4.92 9.80
C TYR A 260 3.06 -6.28 9.25
N LEU A 261 3.10 -7.35 10.06
CA LEU A 261 2.67 -8.69 9.64
C LEU A 261 1.17 -8.77 9.35
N VAL A 262 0.33 -8.11 10.15
CA VAL A 262 -1.12 -8.01 9.91
C VAL A 262 -1.36 -7.29 8.58
N LEU A 263 -0.74 -6.13 8.36
CA LEU A 263 -0.87 -5.39 7.11
C LEU A 263 -0.34 -6.15 5.91
N LEU A 264 0.80 -6.83 6.03
CA LEU A 264 1.36 -7.66 4.97
C LEU A 264 0.40 -8.79 4.59
N THR A 265 -0.24 -9.40 5.60
CA THR A 265 -1.27 -10.44 5.39
C THR A 265 -2.49 -9.86 4.67
N VAL A 266 -2.98 -8.70 5.09
CA VAL A 266 -4.13 -8.01 4.48
C VAL A 266 -3.82 -7.59 3.04
N VAL A 267 -2.65 -7.02 2.77
CA VAL A 267 -2.19 -6.67 1.41
C VAL A 267 -2.13 -7.92 0.54
N SER A 268 -1.53 -9.00 1.03
CA SER A 268 -1.39 -10.26 0.28
C SER A 268 -2.75 -10.88 -0.01
N PHE A 269 -3.66 -10.86 0.97
CA PHE A 269 -5.05 -11.29 0.79
C PHE A 269 -5.79 -10.43 -0.22
N THR A 270 -5.59 -9.11 -0.19
CA THR A 270 -6.20 -8.17 -1.14
C THR A 270 -5.68 -8.40 -2.56
N LEU A 271 -4.37 -8.60 -2.74
CA LEU A 271 -3.77 -8.97 -4.02
C LEU A 271 -4.34 -10.29 -4.56
N TYR A 272 -4.47 -11.29 -3.70
CA TYR A 272 -5.14 -12.54 -4.05
C TYR A 272 -6.59 -12.30 -4.49
N GLY A 273 -7.35 -11.50 -3.75
CA GLY A 273 -8.72 -11.11 -4.10
C GLY A 273 -8.80 -10.40 -5.45
N VAL A 274 -7.95 -9.40 -5.69
CA VAL A 274 -7.89 -8.62 -6.93
C VAL A 274 -7.53 -9.50 -8.14
N THR A 275 -6.52 -10.36 -8.00
CA THR A 275 -6.14 -11.30 -9.08
C THR A 275 -7.25 -12.31 -9.35
N ARG A 276 -7.96 -12.76 -8.31
CA ARG A 276 -9.11 -13.64 -8.47
C ARG A 276 -10.27 -12.93 -9.16
N LEU A 277 -10.58 -11.68 -8.77
CA LEU A 277 -11.64 -10.86 -9.34
C LEU A 277 -11.44 -10.63 -10.84
N ARG A 278 -10.20 -10.33 -11.26
CA ARG A 278 -9.86 -10.19 -12.69
C ARG A 278 -10.16 -11.47 -13.49
N GLY A 279 -9.99 -12.63 -12.88
CA GLY A 279 -10.29 -13.92 -13.49
C GLY A 279 -11.79 -14.27 -13.54
N MET A 280 -12.63 -13.61 -12.75
CA MET A 280 -14.07 -13.86 -12.65
C MET A 280 -14.87 -13.15 -13.76
N PRO A 281 -16.10 -13.60 -14.06
CA PRO A 281 -16.96 -12.97 -15.07
C PRO A 281 -17.19 -11.47 -14.82
N ILE A 282 -17.37 -11.06 -13.56
CA ILE A 282 -17.58 -9.67 -13.16
C ILE A 282 -16.36 -8.80 -13.53
N GLY A 283 -15.14 -9.28 -13.23
CA GLY A 283 -13.92 -8.53 -13.56
C GLY A 283 -13.72 -8.37 -15.06
N ARG A 284 -14.03 -9.41 -15.83
CA ARG A 284 -13.99 -9.35 -17.31
C ARG A 284 -15.04 -8.41 -17.88
N ALA A 285 -16.22 -8.36 -17.27
CA ALA A 285 -17.27 -7.43 -17.67
C ALA A 285 -16.85 -5.97 -17.43
N TRP A 286 -16.19 -5.66 -16.30
CA TRP A 286 -15.64 -4.32 -16.04
C TRP A 286 -14.53 -3.95 -17.02
N GLU A 287 -13.62 -4.88 -17.33
CA GLU A 287 -12.55 -4.66 -18.32
C GLU A 287 -13.14 -4.39 -19.71
N ALA A 288 -14.19 -5.13 -20.12
CA ALA A 288 -14.90 -4.89 -21.38
C ALA A 288 -15.65 -3.54 -21.41
N LEU A 289 -16.29 -3.16 -20.30
CA LEU A 289 -17.00 -1.87 -20.17
C LEU A 289 -16.02 -0.68 -20.29
N ARG A 290 -14.80 -0.84 -19.76
CA ARG A 290 -13.73 0.14 -19.86
C ARG A 290 -13.21 0.27 -21.30
N GLU A 291 -13.15 -0.82 -22.06
CA GLU A 291 -12.66 -0.82 -23.45
C GLU A 291 -13.67 -0.21 -24.43
N ASP A 292 -14.93 -0.62 -24.37
CA ASP A 292 -16.00 -0.04 -25.19
C ASP A 292 -17.38 -0.23 -24.53
N GLU A 293 -17.81 0.78 -23.79
CA GLU A 293 -19.12 0.80 -23.13
C GLU A 293 -20.28 0.73 -24.14
N ILE A 294 -20.12 1.32 -25.33
CA ILE A 294 -21.17 1.37 -26.36
C ILE A 294 -21.33 -0.01 -27.00
N ALA A 295 -20.23 -0.68 -27.33
CA ALA A 295 -20.26 -2.05 -27.82
C ALA A 295 -20.86 -3.01 -26.79
N CYS A 296 -20.49 -2.90 -25.52
CA CYS A 296 -21.07 -3.71 -24.44
C CYS A 296 -22.59 -3.49 -24.33
N ARG A 297 -23.07 -2.25 -24.38
CA ARG A 297 -24.52 -1.94 -24.34
C ARG A 297 -25.29 -2.48 -25.55
N SER A 298 -24.64 -2.61 -26.70
CA SER A 298 -25.27 -3.16 -27.91
C SER A 298 -25.43 -4.69 -27.90
N LEU A 299 -24.71 -5.39 -27.02
CA LEU A 299 -24.76 -6.85 -26.90
C LEU A 299 -25.84 -7.37 -25.94
N GLY A 300 -26.52 -6.47 -25.20
CA GLY A 300 -27.60 -6.79 -24.25
C GLY A 300 -27.18 -6.64 -22.80
#